data_AF-K9ASU4-F1
#
_entry.id   AF-K9ASU4-F1
#
_cell.length_a   1.000
_cell.length_b   1.000
_cell.length_c   1.000
_cell.angle_alpha   90.00
_cell.angle_beta   90.00
_cell.angle_gamma   90.00
#
_symmetry.space_group_name_H-M   'P 1'
#
loop_
_entity.id
_entity.type
_entity.pdbx_description
1 polymer ?
#
loop_
_entity_poly.entity_id
_entity_poly.type
_entity_poly.pdbx_seq_one_letter_code
_entity_poly.pdbx_strand_id
1 'polypeptide(L)' 'MFLEKLTCVNCGNEIKKDEVVLIQSNARQLNGLTNLKEWAKNQAVYCSTCKSELYQQDS' A
#
# COMPACT_ATOMS: atom_id res chain seq x y z
N MET A 1 4.92 4.47 -19.23
CA MET A 1 3.79 4.79 -18.32
C MET A 1 4.06 4.09 -17.00
N PHE A 2 4.45 4.82 -15.96
CA PHE A 2 5.28 4.30 -14.85
C PHE A 2 4.52 3.97 -13.55
N LEU A 3 3.20 4.12 -13.55
CA LEU A 3 2.32 3.64 -12.49
C LEU A 3 1.24 2.85 -13.22
N GLU A 4 1.45 1.54 -13.38
CA GLU A 4 0.31 0.64 -13.53
C GLU A 4 -0.65 0.98 -12.39
N LYS A 5 -1.93 1.10 -12.72
CA LYS A 5 -2.98 1.59 -11.84
C LYS A 5 -2.92 0.84 -10.51
N LEU A 6 -2.41 1.51 -9.47
CA LEU A 6 -2.39 0.94 -8.12
C LEU A 6 -3.84 0.74 -7.71
N THR A 7 -4.16 -0.45 -7.23
CA THR A 7 -5.52 -0.82 -6.86
C THR A 7 -5.54 -1.19 -5.40
N CYS A 8 -6.53 -0.68 -4.65
CA CYS A 8 -6.69 -1.00 -3.24
C CYS A 8 -7.04 -2.49 -3.08
N VAL A 9 -6.28 -3.20 -2.25
CA VAL A 9 -6.51 -4.64 -2.01
C VAL A 9 -7.88 -4.90 -1.34
N ASN A 10 -8.37 -3.96 -0.52
CA ASN A 10 -9.63 -4.15 0.21
C ASN A 10 -10.87 -3.85 -0.64
N CYS A 11 -10.91 -2.70 -1.33
CA CYS A 11 -12.12 -2.24 -2.03
C CYS A 11 -12.04 -2.33 -3.57
N GLY A 12 -10.87 -2.68 -4.13
CA GLY A 12 -10.69 -2.76 -5.58
C GLY A 12 -10.69 -1.42 -6.32
N ASN A 13 -10.79 -0.29 -5.61
CA ASN A 13 -10.76 1.03 -6.23
C ASN A 13 -9.35 1.39 -6.71
N GLU A 14 -9.28 2.11 -7.83
CA GLU A 14 -8.04 2.71 -8.33
C GLU A 14 -7.57 3.80 -7.37
N ILE A 15 -6.32 3.69 -6.91
CA ILE A 15 -5.66 4.65 -6.05
C ILE A 15 -5.18 5.81 -6.92
N LYS A 16 -5.60 7.03 -6.55
CA LYS A 16 -5.21 8.23 -7.28
C LYS A 16 -3.75 8.60 -6.98
N LYS A 17 -3.10 9.28 -7.92
CA LYS A 17 -1.67 9.64 -7.81
C LYS A 17 -1.33 10.53 -6.60
N ASP A 18 -2.30 11.30 -6.14
CA ASP A 18 -2.23 12.27 -5.05
C ASP A 18 -2.77 11.70 -3.73
N GLU A 19 -3.20 10.44 -3.70
CA GLU A 19 -3.78 9.81 -2.51
C GLU A 19 -2.69 9.29 -1.57
N VAL A 20 -2.88 9.50 -0.26
CA VAL A 20 -2.03 8.88 0.77
C VAL A 20 -2.43 7.43 0.93
N VAL A 21 -1.48 6.52 0.73
CA VAL A 21 -1.68 5.07 0.85
C VAL A 21 -1.11 4.51 2.15
N LEU A 22 -1.59 3.33 2.54
CA LEU A 22 -0.93 2.48 3.51
C LEU A 22 -0.40 1.23 2.82
N ILE A 23 0.87 0.92 3.06
CA ILE A 23 1.51 -0.31 2.60
C ILE A 23 1.67 -1.21 3.83
N GLN A 24 1.02 -2.37 3.82
CA GLN A 24 1.19 -3.36 4.87
C GLN A 24 2.30 -4.34 4.46
N SER A 25 3.29 -4.53 5.32
CA SER A 25 4.39 -5.45 5.07
C SER A 25 4.76 -6.22 6.33
N ASN A 26 5.24 -7.45 6.16
CA ASN A 26 5.79 -8.22 7.26
C ASN A 26 7.24 -7.81 7.51
N ALA A 27 7.58 -7.43 8.75
CA ALA A 27 8.94 -7.03 9.12
C ALA A 27 9.99 -8.10 8.83
N ARG A 28 9.64 -9.40 8.90
CA ARG A 28 10.57 -10.50 8.55
C ARG A 28 10.98 -10.49 7.08
N GLN A 29 10.20 -9.86 6.21
CA GLN A 29 10.50 -9.72 4.78
C GLN A 29 11.34 -8.46 4.48
N LEU A 30 11.53 -7.58 5.47
CA LEU A 30 12.33 -6.36 5.35
C LEU A 30 13.80 -6.65 5.71
N ASN A 31 14.49 -7.41 4.86
CA ASN A 31 15.93 -7.67 5.03
C ASN A 31 16.73 -6.92 3.95
N GLY A 32 17.71 -6.11 4.38
CA GLY A 32 18.65 -5.43 3.49
C GLY A 32 18.20 -4.05 2.97
N LEU A 33 18.80 -3.63 1.86
CA LEU A 33 18.50 -2.37 1.17
C LEU A 33 17.60 -2.66 -0.03
N THR A 34 16.52 -1.88 -0.21
CA THR A 34 15.58 -2.06 -1.32
C THR A 34 15.19 -0.73 -1.96
N ASN A 35 14.78 -0.78 -3.22
CA ASN A 35 14.16 0.36 -3.89
C ASN A 35 12.67 0.40 -3.50
N LEU A 36 12.30 1.38 -2.67
CA LEU A 36 10.93 1.54 -2.17
C LEU A 36 9.87 1.58 -3.29
N LYS A 37 10.19 2.21 -4.42
CA LYS A 37 9.25 2.36 -5.55
C LYS A 37 8.96 1.03 -6.24
N GLU A 38 9.99 0.22 -6.47
CA GLU A 38 9.83 -1.11 -7.07
C GLU A 38 9.24 -2.11 -6.07
N TRP A 39 9.65 -2.02 -4.80
CA TRP A 39 9.13 -2.86 -3.74
C TRP A 39 7.63 -2.65 -3.52
N ALA A 40 7.17 -1.39 -3.46
CA ALA A 40 5.78 -1.02 -3.23
C ALA A 40 4.80 -1.59 -4.28
N LYS A 41 5.24 -1.81 -5.53
CA LYS A 41 4.41 -2.42 -6.58
C LYS A 41 3.98 -3.85 -6.25
N ASN A 42 4.77 -4.55 -5.44
CA ASN A 42 4.55 -5.94 -5.09
C ASN A 42 3.91 -6.11 -3.70
N GLN A 43 3.55 -5.01 -3.03
CA GLN A 43 2.96 -5.05 -1.69
C GLN A 43 1.44 -4.92 -1.72
N ALA A 44 0.80 -5.33 -0.62
CA ALA A 44 -0.59 -5.00 -0.38
C ALA A 44 -0.72 -3.50 -0.06
N VAL A 45 -1.39 -2.76 -0.94
CA VAL A 45 -1.62 -1.32 -0.82
C VAL A 45 -3.09 -1.06 -0.51
N TYR A 46 -3.33 -0.20 0.48
CA TYR A 46 -4.65 0.24 0.90
C TYR A 46 -4.84 1.73 0.60
N CYS A 47 -6.02 2.08 0.08
CA CYS A 47 -6.41 3.48 -0.15
C CYS A 47 -6.66 4.22 1.17
N SER A 48 -6.79 5.54 1.09
CA SER A 48 -6.98 6.41 2.26
C SER A 48 -8.23 6.06 3.08
N THR A 49 -9.31 5.61 2.41
CA THR A 49 -10.55 5.17 3.06
C THR A 49 -10.38 3.85 3.81
N CYS A 50 -9.81 2.83 3.18
CA CYS A 50 -9.60 1.54 3.84
C CYS A 50 -8.49 1.58 4.90
N LYS A 51 -7.55 2.53 4.78
CA LYS A 51 -6.56 2.83 5.82
C LYS A 51 -7.25 3.18 7.15
N SER A 52 -8.27 4.04 7.14
CA SER A 52 -8.94 4.44 8.39
C SER A 52 -9.65 3.30 9.11
N GLU A 53 -10.07 2.26 8.37
CA GLU A 53 -10.71 1.07 8.93
C GLU A 53 -9.70 0.15 9.63
N LEU A 54 -8.47 0.06 9.09
CA LEU A 54 -7.40 -0.76 9.65
C LEU A 54 -6.80 -0.17 10.94
N TYR A 55 -6.68 1.16 11.04
CA TYR A 55 -6.13 1.82 12.23
C TYR A 55 -7.02 1.69 13.48
N GLN A 56 -8.30 1.33 13.34
CA GLN A 56 -9.22 1.16 14.47
C GLN A 56 -9.10 -0.23 15.13
N GLN A 57 -8.30 -1.16 14.57
CA GLN A 57 -8.08 -2.49 15.16
C GLN A 57 -6.81 -2.60 16.01
N ASP A 58 -5.93 -1.58 16.01
CA ASP A 58 -4.65 -1.57 16.73
C ASP A 58 -4.65 -0.62 17.96
N SER A 59 -5.81 -0.24 18.51
CA SER A 59 -5.95 0.58 19.73
C SER A 59 -6.78 -0.06 20.81
#